data_AF-A0AAD9U776-F1
#
_entry.id   AF-A0AAD9U776-F1
#
_cell.length_a   1.000
_cell.length_b   1.000
_cell.length_c   1.000
_cell.angle_alpha   90.00
_cell.angle_beta   90.00
_cell.angle_gamma   90.00
#
_symmetry.space_group_name_H-M   'P 1'
#
loop_
_entity.id
_entity.type
_entity.pdbx_description
1 polymer ?
#
loop_
_entity_poly.entity_id
_entity_poly.type
_entity_poly.pdbx_seq_one_letter_code
_entity_poly.pdbx_strand_id
1 'polypeptide(L)'
;MSDRQKGELKALDNEWPYTGKRNCFWHILGNFKSTFKDKSMNGKLWSITRAGSKSVFIEHMKTLGDDSMEVVLWLMKKLCEKWISGLPYKHVIVVFMYKRVFPHDHVYWYCTKEALKLTYSSAINPILEESSWPEYQCQHIDPPVKSVEVDRPKKNRKRAAYEPQAPSKIFNNRCQTHKTIGHNNRTCPDKLKVIPIHMPINTV
;
A
#
# COMPACT_ATOMS: atom_id res chain seq x y z
N MET A 1 -6.75 8.28 3.09
CA MET A 1 -5.46 7.60 2.86
C MET A 1 -5.15 7.90 1.41
N SER A 2 -4.25 8.84 1.16
CA SER A 2 -4.10 9.49 -0.16
C SER A 2 -2.88 8.97 -0.90
N ASP A 3 -2.96 8.93 -2.24
CA ASP A 3 -1.88 8.56 -3.16
C ASP A 3 -0.80 9.66 -3.30
N ARG A 4 -0.92 10.75 -2.54
CA ARG A 4 -0.06 11.96 -2.57
C ARG A 4 0.03 12.59 -3.95
N GLN A 5 -1.02 12.48 -4.74
CA GLN A 5 -1.12 13.28 -5.96
C GLN A 5 -1.17 14.76 -5.54
N LYS A 6 -0.36 15.60 -6.20
CA LYS A 6 -0.20 17.01 -5.81
C LYS A 6 -1.55 17.75 -5.80
N GLY A 7 -2.43 17.44 -6.75
CA GLY A 7 -3.79 17.98 -6.79
C GLY A 7 -4.65 17.54 -5.60
N GLU A 8 -4.56 16.27 -5.22
CA GLU A 8 -5.32 15.70 -4.11
C GLU A 8 -4.92 16.32 -2.76
N LEU A 9 -3.61 16.48 -2.50
CA LEU A 9 -3.14 17.13 -1.27
C LEU A 9 -3.58 18.59 -1.20
N LYS A 10 -3.53 19.31 -2.32
CA LYS A 10 -3.94 20.72 -2.39
C LYS A 10 -5.45 20.88 -2.19
N ALA A 11 -6.26 19.99 -2.74
CA ALA A 11 -7.69 19.95 -2.50
C ALA A 11 -8.00 19.63 -1.03
N LEU A 12 -7.30 18.65 -0.43
CA LEU A 12 -7.44 18.35 1.00
C LEU A 12 -7.03 19.51 1.91
N ASP A 13 -5.97 20.25 1.55
CA ASP A 13 -5.54 21.44 2.29
C ASP A 13 -6.58 22.56 2.25
N ASN A 14 -7.25 22.75 1.10
CA ASN A 14 -8.26 23.78 0.91
C ASN A 14 -9.60 23.44 1.57
N GLU A 15 -10.11 22.23 1.34
CA GLU A 15 -11.45 21.82 1.77
C GLU A 15 -11.46 21.30 3.21
N TRP A 16 -10.38 20.65 3.65
CA TRP A 16 -10.28 19.99 4.95
C TRP A 16 -8.94 20.26 5.62
N PRO A 17 -8.59 21.53 5.93
CA PRO A 17 -7.26 21.92 6.42
C PRO A 17 -6.87 21.23 7.72
N TYR A 18 -7.84 21.02 8.62
CA TYR A 18 -7.66 20.37 9.92
C TYR A 18 -7.66 18.84 9.84
N THR A 19 -7.97 18.27 8.67
CA THR A 19 -8.01 16.81 8.50
C THR A 19 -6.62 16.24 8.36
N GLY A 20 -6.46 15.13 9.04
CA GLY A 20 -5.29 14.29 8.94
C GLY A 20 -4.97 13.70 7.60
N LYS A 21 -3.82 14.08 7.05
CA LYS A 21 -3.31 13.49 5.81
C LYS A 21 -2.47 12.25 6.13
N ARG A 22 -3.01 11.08 5.76
CA ARG A 22 -2.36 9.77 5.94
C ARG A 22 -1.69 9.29 4.65
N ASN A 23 -0.50 8.71 4.80
CA ASN A 23 0.15 7.94 3.73
C ASN A 23 -0.32 6.48 3.79
N CYS A 24 -0.57 5.86 2.63
CA CYS A 24 -0.71 4.42 2.57
C CYS A 24 0.62 3.75 2.93
N PHE A 25 0.56 2.57 3.54
CA PHE A 25 1.77 1.78 3.82
C PHE A 25 2.58 1.53 2.54
N TRP A 26 1.92 1.27 1.41
CA TRP A 26 2.60 1.10 0.12
C TRP A 26 3.42 2.33 -0.28
N HIS A 27 2.98 3.54 0.07
CA HIS A 27 3.78 4.76 -0.13
C HIS A 27 4.92 4.89 0.86
N ILE A 28 4.73 4.48 2.11
CA ILE A 28 5.83 4.42 3.09
C ILE A 28 6.90 3.44 2.60
N LEU A 29 6.50 2.27 2.11
CA LEU A 29 7.39 1.28 1.53
C LEU A 29 8.04 1.77 0.22
N GLY A 30 7.31 2.55 -0.59
CA GLY A 30 7.85 3.22 -1.77
C GLY A 30 8.95 4.22 -1.42
N ASN A 31 8.70 5.08 -0.42
CA ASN A 31 9.68 6.03 0.10
C ASN A 31 10.87 5.33 0.78
N PHE A 32 10.60 4.20 1.46
CA PHE A 32 11.64 3.38 2.06
C PHE A 32 12.57 2.86 0.97
N LYS A 33 12.03 2.26 -0.09
CA LYS A 33 12.81 1.74 -1.23
C LYS A 33 13.57 2.82 -2.00
N SER A 34 13.09 4.07 -2.00
CA SER A 34 13.82 5.18 -2.62
C SER A 34 14.96 5.69 -1.74
N THR A 35 14.79 5.64 -0.41
CA THR A 35 15.78 6.13 0.56
C THR A 35 16.84 5.06 0.84
N PHE A 36 16.39 3.85 1.15
CA PHE A 36 17.20 2.67 1.41
C PHE A 36 17.09 1.74 0.20
N LYS A 37 18.17 1.67 -0.58
CA LYS A 37 18.25 0.80 -1.77
C LYS A 37 18.34 -0.68 -1.39
N ASP A 38 18.79 -0.97 -0.18
CA ASP A 38 18.85 -2.33 0.35
C ASP A 38 17.44 -2.89 0.57
N LYS A 39 17.21 -4.08 0.02
CA LYS A 39 15.93 -4.77 0.05
C LYS A 39 15.82 -5.79 1.17
N SER A 40 16.94 -6.11 1.83
CA SER A 40 17.02 -7.11 2.91
C SER A 40 15.94 -6.89 3.99
N MET A 41 15.71 -5.62 4.36
CA MET A 41 14.79 -5.22 5.43
C MET A 41 13.33 -5.07 4.99
N ASN A 42 12.99 -5.23 3.71
CA ASN A 42 11.59 -5.08 3.25
C ASN A 42 10.65 -6.08 3.92
N GLY A 43 11.10 -7.31 4.14
CA GLY A 43 10.35 -8.34 4.84
C GLY A 43 10.08 -7.95 6.30
N LYS A 44 11.09 -7.40 6.99
CA LYS A 44 10.98 -6.93 8.37
C LYS A 44 10.00 -5.74 8.48
N LEU A 45 10.05 -4.78 7.56
CA LEU A 45 9.06 -3.70 7.47
C LEU A 45 7.64 -4.25 7.32
N TRP A 46 7.44 -5.26 6.46
CA TRP A 46 6.14 -5.89 6.26
C TRP A 46 5.64 -6.54 7.56
N SER A 47 6.50 -7.29 8.27
CA SER A 47 6.18 -7.91 9.56
C SER A 47 5.79 -6.88 10.62
N ILE A 48 6.50 -5.76 10.71
CA ILE A 48 6.16 -4.64 11.62
C ILE A 48 4.75 -4.13 11.35
N THR A 49 4.39 -3.96 10.07
CA THR A 49 3.08 -3.39 9.71
C THR A 49 1.91 -4.35 9.90
N ARG A 50 2.19 -5.65 9.91
CA ARG A 50 1.21 -6.71 10.16
C ARG A 50 1.12 -7.12 11.63
N ALA A 51 1.97 -6.59 12.49
CA ALA A 51 1.95 -6.91 13.91
C ALA A 51 0.56 -6.64 14.51
N GLY A 52 -0.07 -7.71 15.00
CA GLY A 52 -1.41 -7.67 15.59
C GLY A 52 -1.42 -7.31 17.08
N SER A 53 -0.26 -7.34 17.74
CA SER A 53 -0.12 -7.12 19.18
C SER A 53 1.16 -6.36 19.52
N LYS A 54 1.21 -5.85 20.75
CA LYS A 54 2.30 -4.98 21.22
C LYS A 54 3.63 -5.70 21.32
N SER A 55 3.62 -6.90 21.86
CA SER A 55 4.80 -7.75 21.98
C SER A 55 5.41 -8.03 20.61
N VAL A 56 4.59 -8.45 19.66
CA VAL A 56 5.03 -8.79 18.29
C VAL A 56 5.59 -7.56 17.56
N PHE A 57 4.96 -6.40 17.70
CA PHE A 57 5.48 -5.16 17.11
C PHE A 57 6.85 -4.77 17.68
N ILE A 58 6.98 -4.79 19.02
CA ILE A 58 8.24 -4.44 19.68
C ILE A 58 9.35 -5.41 19.28
N GLU A 59 9.05 -6.70 19.19
CA GLU A 59 9.99 -7.72 18.72
C GLU A 59 10.44 -7.46 17.28
N HIS A 60 9.52 -7.15 16.37
CA HIS A 60 9.88 -6.81 14.99
C HIS A 60 10.66 -5.49 14.88
N MET A 61 10.37 -4.50 15.72
CA MET A 61 11.15 -3.26 15.79
C MET A 61 12.55 -3.49 16.35
N LYS A 62 12.71 -4.36 17.34
CA LYS A 62 14.02 -4.77 17.88
C LYS A 62 14.84 -5.50 16.83
N THR A 63 14.27 -6.51 16.18
CA THR A 63 14.96 -7.26 15.11
C THR A 63 15.31 -6.41 13.89
N LEU A 64 14.61 -5.29 13.66
CA LEU A 64 14.99 -4.29 12.67
C LEU A 64 16.10 -3.36 13.19
N GLY A 65 16.09 -3.02 14.48
CA GLY A 65 17.15 -2.24 15.14
C GLY A 65 18.48 -2.97 15.21
N ASP A 66 18.45 -4.29 15.39
CA ASP A 66 19.63 -5.17 15.34
C ASP A 66 20.30 -5.13 13.95
N ASP A 67 19.52 -4.94 12.87
CA ASP A 67 20.05 -4.76 11.51
C ASP A 67 20.50 -3.31 11.27
N SER A 68 19.64 -2.34 11.61
CA SER A 68 19.88 -0.93 11.31
C SER A 68 19.04 -0.02 12.20
N MET A 69 19.71 0.61 13.16
CA MET A 69 19.10 1.67 13.98
C MET A 69 18.69 2.89 13.14
N GLU A 70 19.41 3.20 12.05
CA GLU A 70 19.07 4.31 11.15
C GLU A 70 17.68 4.12 10.53
N VAL A 71 17.37 2.90 10.09
CA VAL A 71 16.05 2.58 9.52
C VAL A 71 14.95 2.68 10.58
N VAL A 72 15.21 2.24 11.81
CA VAL A 72 14.26 2.37 12.92
C VAL A 72 13.93 3.84 13.19
N LEU A 73 14.95 4.71 13.27
CA LEU A 73 14.77 6.15 13.47
C LEU A 73 14.01 6.80 12.31
N TRP A 74 14.33 6.43 11.07
CA TRP A 74 13.63 6.92 9.88
C TRP A 74 12.15 6.52 9.89
N LEU A 75 11.87 5.26 10.23
CA LEU A 75 10.52 4.72 10.27
C LEU A 75 9.70 5.42 11.35
N MET A 76 10.26 5.58 12.56
CA MET A 76 9.62 6.30 13.65
C MET A 76 9.31 7.75 13.28
N LYS A 77 10.25 8.46 12.65
CA LYS A 77 10.04 9.84 12.17
C LYS A 77 8.91 9.93 11.14
N LYS A 78 8.90 9.04 10.14
CA LYS A 78 7.90 9.04 9.06
C LYS A 78 6.52 8.57 9.49
N LEU A 79 6.47 7.73 10.51
CA LEU A 79 5.26 7.45 11.24
C LEU A 79 4.83 8.73 11.96
N CYS A 80 5.54 9.21 12.98
CA CYS A 80 5.11 10.36 13.79
C CYS A 80 4.67 11.63 13.01
N GLU A 81 5.31 11.98 11.90
CA GLU A 81 5.01 13.21 11.12
C GLU A 81 3.62 13.25 10.44
N LYS A 82 2.88 12.12 10.31
CA LYS A 82 1.66 12.06 9.46
C LYS A 82 0.46 11.37 10.11
N TRP A 83 0.41 11.41 11.43
CA TRP A 83 -0.56 10.65 12.22
C TRP A 83 -1.75 11.49 12.58
N ILE A 84 -2.76 11.42 11.72
CA ILE A 84 -4.09 11.89 12.07
C ILE A 84 -5.06 10.95 11.35
N SER A 85 -5.43 9.86 12.01
CA SER A 85 -6.77 9.30 11.85
C SER A 85 -7.41 9.36 13.21
N GLY A 86 -8.69 9.73 13.22
CA GLY A 86 -9.53 9.63 14.40
C GLY A 86 -9.41 8.33 15.17
N LEU A 87 -8.92 7.25 14.54
CA LEU A 87 -8.56 6.00 15.18
C LEU A 87 -7.07 5.67 14.98
N PRO A 88 -6.32 5.34 16.05
CA PRO A 88 -4.96 4.83 15.95
C PRO A 88 -4.92 3.49 15.23
N TYR A 89 -3.95 3.27 14.32
CA TYR A 89 -3.71 1.93 13.77
C TYR A 89 -3.36 0.94 14.89
N LYS A 90 -3.52 -0.37 14.65
CA LYS A 90 -3.17 -1.43 15.61
C LYS A 90 -1.76 -1.24 16.22
N HIS A 91 -0.77 -0.85 15.42
CA HIS A 91 0.60 -0.59 15.89
C HIS A 91 0.76 0.67 16.76
N VAL A 92 -0.13 1.64 16.64
CA VAL A 92 -0.16 2.86 17.48
C VAL A 92 -0.76 2.59 18.84
N ILE A 93 -1.87 1.84 18.87
CA ILE A 93 -2.53 1.36 20.10
C ILE A 93 -1.50 0.64 20.97
N VAL A 94 -0.70 -0.19 20.33
CA VAL A 94 0.45 -0.88 20.89
C VAL A 94 1.48 0.07 21.53
N VAL A 95 1.86 1.16 20.86
CA VAL A 95 2.81 2.16 21.40
C VAL A 95 2.20 2.94 22.57
N PHE A 96 0.90 3.28 22.51
CA PHE A 96 0.21 3.91 23.63
C PHE A 96 0.15 2.99 24.86
N MET A 97 -0.20 1.71 24.64
CA MET A 97 -0.12 0.69 25.68
C MET A 97 1.32 0.50 26.21
N TYR A 98 2.37 0.78 25.42
CA TYR A 98 3.76 0.80 25.89
C TYR A 98 4.04 1.96 26.83
N LYS A 99 3.65 3.17 26.45
CA LYS A 99 3.84 4.37 27.25
C LYS A 99 2.85 4.50 28.41
N ARG A 100 2.01 3.48 28.64
CA ARG A 100 0.90 3.48 29.61
C ARG A 100 -0.02 4.70 29.42
N VAL A 101 -0.23 5.10 28.17
CA VAL A 101 -1.21 6.12 27.82
C VAL A 101 -2.43 5.43 27.23
N PHE A 102 -3.63 5.89 27.59
CA PHE A 102 -4.86 5.30 27.08
C PHE A 102 -5.02 5.64 25.60
N PRO A 103 -5.20 4.64 24.72
CA PRO A 103 -5.38 4.89 23.29
C PRO A 103 -6.61 5.75 23.00
N HIS A 104 -7.64 5.66 23.85
CA HIS A 104 -8.88 6.44 23.75
C HIS A 104 -8.65 7.95 23.86
N ASP A 105 -7.63 8.40 24.60
CA ASP A 105 -7.30 9.83 24.76
C ASP A 105 -6.63 10.41 23.50
N HIS A 106 -6.20 9.54 22.60
CA HIS A 106 -5.55 9.87 21.33
C HIS A 106 -6.41 9.52 20.12
N VAL A 107 -7.62 9.03 20.36
CA VAL A 107 -8.69 8.89 19.38
C VAL A 107 -9.40 10.24 19.31
N TYR A 108 -9.77 10.68 18.12
CA TYR A 108 -10.56 11.90 18.04
C TYR A 108 -11.95 11.69 18.61
N TRP A 109 -12.52 12.73 19.23
CA TRP A 109 -13.85 12.69 19.83
C TRP A 109 -14.93 12.10 18.91
N TYR A 110 -14.88 12.40 17.60
CA TYR A 110 -15.85 11.89 16.62
C TYR A 110 -15.83 10.37 16.42
N CYS A 111 -14.79 9.68 16.88
CA CYS A 111 -14.67 8.22 16.83
C CYS A 111 -15.10 7.53 18.14
N THR A 112 -15.71 8.25 19.07
CA THR A 112 -16.16 7.72 20.37
C THR A 112 -17.59 7.19 20.30
N LYS A 113 -17.98 6.37 21.29
CA LYS A 113 -19.36 5.85 21.39
C LYS A 113 -20.34 6.97 21.71
N GLU A 114 -19.87 7.99 22.42
CA GLU A 114 -20.61 9.19 22.79
C GLU A 114 -20.96 9.98 21.54
N ALA A 115 -19.99 10.24 20.66
CA ALA A 115 -20.25 10.90 19.38
C ALA A 115 -21.20 10.08 18.49
N LEU A 116 -21.05 8.75 18.44
CA LEU A 116 -21.99 7.88 17.73
C LEU A 116 -23.42 8.04 18.26
N LYS A 117 -23.61 7.94 19.58
CA LYS A 117 -24.92 8.11 20.21
C LYS A 117 -25.52 9.49 19.94
N LEU A 118 -24.70 10.54 19.91
CA LEU A 118 -25.17 11.90 19.60
C LEU A 118 -25.63 12.01 18.14
N THR A 119 -24.86 11.49 17.18
CA THR A 119 -25.21 11.49 15.75
C THR A 119 -26.52 10.76 15.48
N TYR A 120 -26.76 9.64 16.16
CA TYR A 120 -27.97 8.83 16.03
C TYR A 120 -28.99 9.08 17.14
N SER A 121 -28.85 10.16 17.92
CA SER A 121 -29.80 10.49 18.99
C SER A 121 -31.14 10.97 18.46
N SER A 122 -31.13 11.56 17.26
CA SER A 122 -32.33 12.01 16.56
C SER A 122 -33.01 10.81 15.88
N ALA A 123 -34.33 10.77 15.92
CA ALA A 123 -35.09 9.75 15.22
C ALA A 123 -34.86 9.87 13.71
N ILE A 124 -34.33 8.81 13.09
CA ILE A 124 -34.34 8.66 11.63
C ILE A 124 -35.77 8.25 11.27
N ASN A 125 -36.57 9.22 10.83
CA ASN A 125 -37.92 8.94 10.39
C ASN A 125 -37.87 8.02 9.17
N PRO A 126 -38.69 6.95 9.12
CA PRO A 126 -38.80 6.14 7.92
C PRO A 126 -39.21 7.02 6.75
N ILE A 127 -38.59 6.77 5.60
CA ILE A 127 -38.96 7.44 4.35
C ILE A 127 -40.41 7.03 4.05
N LEU A 128 -41.28 8.02 3.91
CA LEU A 128 -42.69 7.81 3.57
C LEU A 128 -42.82 7.21 2.15
N GLU A 129 -44.03 6.80 1.78
CA GLU A 129 -44.32 6.34 0.42
C GLU A 129 -43.89 7.38 -0.62
N GLU A 130 -43.41 6.92 -1.79
CA GLU A 130 -42.84 7.76 -2.87
C GLU A 130 -43.77 8.90 -3.29
N SER A 131 -45.08 8.68 -3.22
CA SER A 131 -46.14 9.67 -3.48
C SER A 131 -46.12 10.88 -2.54
N SER A 132 -45.51 10.76 -1.37
CA SER A 132 -45.45 11.79 -0.32
C SER A 132 -44.11 12.54 -0.30
N TRP A 133 -43.21 12.24 -1.22
CA TRP A 133 -41.91 12.91 -1.27
C TRP A 133 -42.10 14.35 -1.79
N PRO A 134 -41.46 15.36 -1.16
CA PRO A 134 -41.50 16.71 -1.69
C PRO A 134 -40.84 16.74 -3.07
N GLU A 135 -41.39 17.54 -4.00
CA GLU A 135 -40.74 17.78 -5.30
C GLU A 135 -39.35 18.38 -5.07
N TYR A 136 -38.34 17.54 -5.22
CA TYR A 136 -36.95 17.94 -4.97
C TYR A 136 -36.39 18.64 -6.20
N GLN A 137 -36.23 19.96 -6.11
CA GLN A 137 -35.48 20.74 -7.09
C GLN A 137 -33.98 20.43 -6.93
N CYS A 138 -33.52 19.39 -7.61
CA CYS A 138 -32.09 19.10 -7.70
C CYS A 138 -31.43 20.22 -8.53
N GLN A 139 -30.45 20.91 -7.96
CA GLN A 139 -29.53 21.69 -8.79
C GLN A 139 -28.83 20.72 -9.74
N HIS A 140 -28.93 20.97 -11.04
CA HIS A 140 -28.22 20.19 -12.04
C HIS A 140 -26.71 20.40 -11.85
N ILE A 141 -26.07 19.52 -11.08
CA ILE A 141 -24.63 19.53 -10.89
C ILE A 141 -24.02 18.92 -12.14
N ASP A 142 -23.46 19.77 -13.00
CA ASP A 142 -22.69 19.29 -14.13
C ASP A 142 -21.49 18.46 -13.62
N PRO A 143 -21.16 17.34 -14.28
CA PRO A 143 -19.98 16.59 -13.92
C PRO A 143 -18.75 17.51 -14.01
N PRO A 144 -17.81 17.42 -13.06
CA PRO A 144 -16.63 18.26 -13.06
C PRO A 144 -15.93 18.12 -14.41
N VAL A 145 -15.62 19.28 -15.02
CA VAL A 145 -14.93 19.34 -16.31
C VAL A 145 -13.63 18.55 -16.19
N LYS A 146 -13.54 17.45 -16.92
CA LYS A 146 -12.34 16.60 -16.93
C LYS A 146 -11.21 17.39 -17.58
N SER A 147 -10.31 17.97 -16.79
CA SER A 147 -9.05 18.45 -17.33
C SER A 147 -8.20 17.25 -17.74
N VAL A 148 -7.88 17.13 -19.03
CA VAL A 148 -6.85 16.18 -19.47
C VAL A 148 -5.52 16.77 -18.98
N GLU A 149 -4.98 16.21 -17.89
CA GLU A 149 -3.61 16.51 -17.49
C GLU A 149 -2.69 16.19 -18.68
N VAL A 150 -1.77 17.10 -19.03
CA VAL A 150 -0.71 16.81 -20.00
C VAL A 150 -0.05 15.51 -19.56
N ASP A 151 -0.26 14.46 -20.35
CA ASP A 151 0.02 13.07 -19.98
C ASP A 151 1.41 12.98 -19.34
N ARG A 152 1.52 12.31 -18.19
CA ARG A 152 2.80 12.05 -17.52
C ARG A 152 3.76 11.50 -18.59
N PRO A 153 4.94 12.10 -18.81
CA PRO A 153 5.87 11.63 -19.83
C PRO A 153 6.08 10.12 -19.68
N LYS A 154 5.75 9.37 -20.74
CA LYS A 154 5.84 7.91 -20.71
C LYS A 154 7.28 7.53 -20.42
N LYS A 155 7.48 6.71 -19.37
CA LYS A 155 8.81 6.25 -18.95
C LYS A 155 9.59 5.57 -20.09
N ASN A 156 8.87 4.92 -21.00
CA ASN A 156 9.44 4.33 -22.20
C ASN A 156 8.93 5.07 -23.44
N ARG A 157 9.87 5.51 -24.29
CA ARG A 157 9.60 6.08 -25.61
C ARG A 157 8.93 5.04 -26.51
N LYS A 158 7.89 5.43 -27.26
CA LYS A 158 7.38 4.64 -28.39
C LYS A 158 8.36 4.77 -29.56
N ARG A 159 8.84 3.65 -30.08
CA ARG A 159 9.69 3.61 -31.28
C ARG A 159 8.85 3.92 -32.52
N ALA A 160 9.39 4.65 -33.48
CA ALA A 160 8.76 4.91 -34.76
C ALA A 160 8.82 3.65 -35.66
N ALA A 161 7.96 3.56 -36.68
CA ALA A 161 7.84 2.36 -37.52
C ALA A 161 9.13 2.00 -38.28
N TYR A 162 9.95 3.00 -38.61
CA TYR A 162 11.24 2.82 -39.31
C TYR A 162 12.40 2.48 -38.36
N GLU A 163 12.20 2.55 -37.05
CA GLU A 163 13.25 2.20 -36.10
C GLU A 163 13.32 0.68 -35.92
N PRO A 164 14.53 0.10 -35.82
CA PRO A 164 14.68 -1.32 -35.53
C PRO A 164 13.99 -1.67 -34.21
N GLN A 165 13.28 -2.79 -34.20
CA GLN A 165 12.63 -3.30 -33.00
C GLN A 165 13.67 -3.52 -31.89
N ALA A 166 13.27 -3.29 -30.64
CA ALA A 166 14.13 -3.64 -29.52
C ALA A 166 14.40 -5.17 -29.55
N PRO A 167 15.64 -5.62 -29.30
CA PRO A 167 15.93 -7.05 -29.23
C PRO A 167 15.01 -7.72 -28.22
N SER A 168 14.41 -8.85 -28.61
CA SER A 168 13.44 -9.55 -27.77
C SER A 168 14.10 -9.99 -26.47
N LYS A 169 13.33 -10.07 -25.37
CA LYS A 169 13.84 -10.57 -24.07
C LYS A 169 14.47 -11.97 -24.19
N ILE A 170 14.08 -12.76 -25.20
CA ILE A 170 14.60 -14.12 -25.46
C ILE A 170 16.05 -14.06 -25.97
N PHE A 171 16.43 -13.03 -26.72
CA PHE A 171 17.78 -12.86 -27.25
C PHE A 171 18.84 -12.61 -26.17
N ASN A 172 18.45 -12.21 -24.96
CA ASN A 172 19.40 -12.00 -23.85
C ASN A 172 19.39 -13.15 -22.83
N ASN A 173 18.55 -14.17 -23.05
CA ASN A 173 18.46 -15.31 -22.15
C ASN A 173 19.63 -16.26 -22.40
N ARG A 174 20.51 -16.38 -21.40
CA ARG A 174 21.65 -17.29 -21.39
C ARG A 174 21.30 -18.53 -20.57
N CYS A 175 21.36 -19.70 -21.20
CA CYS A 175 21.17 -20.96 -20.51
C CYS A 175 22.30 -21.17 -19.49
N GLN A 176 21.99 -21.45 -18.22
CA GLN A 176 23.04 -21.67 -17.21
C GLN A 176 23.79 -22.99 -17.42
N THR A 177 23.17 -23.98 -18.09
CA THR A 177 23.78 -25.29 -18.36
C THR A 177 24.86 -25.20 -19.44
N HIS A 178 24.59 -24.52 -20.56
CA HIS A 178 25.51 -24.44 -21.70
C HIS A 178 26.14 -23.06 -21.92
N LYS A 179 25.72 -22.06 -21.13
CA LYS A 179 26.15 -20.65 -21.22
C LYS A 179 25.97 -20.01 -22.61
N THR A 180 25.20 -20.65 -23.50
CA THR A 180 24.83 -20.14 -24.83
C THR A 180 23.56 -19.30 -24.75
N ILE A 181 23.45 -18.36 -25.68
CA ILE A 181 22.34 -17.41 -25.80
C ILE A 181 21.30 -17.99 -26.75
N GLY A 182 20.01 -17.85 -26.44
CA GLY A 182 18.90 -18.23 -27.32
C GLY A 182 17.81 -19.09 -26.68
N HIS A 183 18.06 -19.68 -25.50
CA HIS A 183 17.08 -20.43 -24.72
C HIS A 183 17.33 -20.30 -23.21
N ASN A 184 16.30 -20.57 -22.39
CA ASN A 184 16.39 -20.54 -20.93
C ASN A 184 16.76 -21.91 -20.35
N ASN A 185 17.29 -21.91 -19.11
CA ASN A 185 17.65 -23.16 -18.39
C ASN A 185 16.45 -24.12 -18.22
N ARG A 186 15.21 -23.58 -18.11
CA ARG A 186 13.98 -24.40 -18.00
C ARG A 186 13.58 -25.09 -19.30
N THR A 187 13.96 -24.52 -20.45
CA THR A 187 13.65 -25.04 -21.79
C THR A 187 14.90 -25.62 -22.44
N CYS A 188 15.87 -26.06 -21.62
CA CYS A 188 17.11 -26.61 -22.10
C CYS A 188 16.88 -28.02 -22.65
N PRO A 189 17.22 -28.29 -23.93
CA PRO A 189 16.99 -29.59 -24.56
C PRO A 189 17.61 -30.76 -23.79
N ASP A 190 18.79 -30.56 -23.20
CA ASP A 190 19.51 -31.64 -22.51
C ASP A 190 18.97 -31.92 -21.11
N LYS A 191 18.24 -30.98 -20.49
CA LYS A 191 17.51 -31.28 -19.24
C LYS A 191 16.25 -32.11 -19.48
N LEU A 192 15.60 -31.92 -20.62
CA LEU A 192 14.37 -32.63 -20.98
C LEU A 192 14.65 -34.09 -21.38
N LYS A 193 15.89 -34.44 -21.71
CA LYS A 193 16.30 -35.82 -22.01
C LYS A 193 16.52 -36.71 -20.79
N VAL A 194 16.58 -36.17 -19.57
CA VAL A 194 16.93 -36.90 -18.33
C VAL A 194 15.70 -37.14 -17.45
N ILE A 195 14.57 -37.58 -18.01
CA ILE A 195 13.46 -38.12 -17.21
C ILE A 195 13.55 -39.65 -17.29
N PRO A 196 14.11 -40.35 -16.29
CA PRO A 196 14.06 -41.81 -16.24
C PRO A 196 12.63 -42.22 -15.88
N ILE A 197 11.98 -42.94 -16.78
CA ILE A 197 10.72 -43.63 -16.51
C ILE A 197 11.08 -44.90 -15.72
N HIS A 198 11.10 -44.82 -14.39
CA HIS A 198 11.03 -46.03 -13.57
C HIS A 198 9.76 -45.95 -12.72
N MET A 199 8.70 -46.58 -13.22
CA MET A 199 7.57 -46.99 -12.39
C MET A 199 7.98 -48.27 -11.64
N PRO A 200 7.82 -48.35 -10.31
CA PRO A 200 7.96 -49.62 -9.61
C PRO A 200 6.76 -50.52 -9.93
N ILE A 201 7.04 -51.73 -10.41
CA ILE A 201 6.06 -52.80 -10.52
C ILE A 201 5.86 -53.35 -9.10
N ASN A 202 4.70 -53.10 -8.50
CA ASN A 202 4.27 -53.81 -7.31
C ASN A 202 3.80 -55.20 -7.74
N THR A 203 4.61 -56.23 -7.49
CA THR A 203 4.16 -57.62 -7.49
C THR A 203 3.48 -57.94 -6.16
N VAL A 204 2.35 -58.65 -6.28
CA VAL A 204 1.41 -59.10 -5.23
C VAL A 204 2.09 -59.95 -4.16
#